data_AF-A0A1Z9TH50-F1
#
_entry.id   AF-A0A1Z9TH50-F1
#
_cell.length_a   1.000
_cell.length_b   1.000
_cell.length_c   1.000
_cell.angle_alpha   90.00
_cell.angle_beta   90.00
_cell.angle_gamma   90.00
#
_symmetry.space_group_name_H-M   'P 1'
#
loop_
_entity.id
_entity.type
_entity.pdbx_description
1 polymer ?
#
loop_
_entity_poly.entity_id
_entity_poly.type
_entity_poly.pdbx_seq_one_letter_code
_entity_poly.pdbx_strand_id
1 'polypeptide(L)'
;MQRFSNGENKERLIMKKLILISALLFSFNVIAQDLPPDGKFTVNHKNGEIYLAGEVKNRKKHGTWEFYYETGQLQAREKYNEGKPIGVWKTFSAKGRLIEEKDFSNMNQGRLNSRGNPYGAKPIK
;
A
#
# COMPACT_ATOMS: atom_id res chain seq x y z
N MET A 1 -43.60 -29.25 35.68
CA MET A 1 -43.59 -27.78 35.42
C MET A 1 -42.15 -27.31 35.44
N GLN A 2 -41.43 -27.45 34.31
CA GLN A 2 -40.01 -27.11 34.25
C GLN A 2 -39.89 -25.59 34.05
N ARG A 3 -39.42 -24.92 35.09
CA ARG A 3 -38.84 -23.57 35.00
C ARG A 3 -37.43 -23.73 34.40
N PHE A 4 -36.83 -22.61 33.95
CA PHE A 4 -35.53 -22.47 33.27
C PHE A 4 -35.59 -22.53 31.74
N SER A 5 -35.74 -21.36 31.09
CA SER A 5 -35.19 -21.14 29.73
C SER A 5 -35.21 -19.65 29.32
N ASN A 6 -34.80 -18.72 30.19
CA ASN A 6 -34.63 -17.31 29.78
C ASN A 6 -33.19 -16.81 29.90
N GLY A 7 -32.39 -17.37 30.82
CA GLY A 7 -30.97 -17.03 30.97
C GLY A 7 -30.11 -17.59 29.83
N GLU A 8 -30.18 -18.89 29.57
CA GLU A 8 -29.37 -19.56 28.54
C GLU A 8 -29.64 -19.04 27.13
N ASN A 9 -30.90 -18.69 26.81
CA ASN A 9 -31.26 -18.11 25.52
C ASN A 9 -30.72 -16.68 25.34
N LYS A 10 -30.63 -15.90 26.42
CA LYS A 10 -30.05 -14.55 26.40
C LYS A 10 -28.54 -14.60 26.19
N GLU A 11 -27.85 -15.52 26.85
CA GLU A 11 -26.40 -15.72 26.64
C GLU A 11 -26.10 -16.23 25.23
N ARG A 12 -26.88 -17.18 24.73
CA ARG A 12 -26.74 -17.68 23.35
C ARG A 12 -27.03 -16.60 22.31
N LEU A 13 -27.94 -15.66 22.60
CA LEU A 13 -28.24 -14.52 21.75
C LEU A 13 -27.14 -13.45 21.81
N ILE A 14 -26.57 -13.18 22.99
CA ILE A 14 -25.44 -12.26 23.17
C ILE A 14 -24.19 -12.79 22.46
N MET A 15 -23.91 -14.09 22.56
CA MET A 15 -22.77 -14.75 21.90
C MET A 15 -22.90 -14.73 20.37
N LYS A 16 -24.10 -14.95 19.83
CA LYS A 16 -24.36 -14.81 18.38
C LYS A 16 -24.17 -13.37 17.89
N LYS A 17 -24.57 -12.36 18.70
CA LYS A 17 -24.31 -10.94 18.39
C LYS A 17 -22.82 -10.59 18.47
N LEU A 18 -22.08 -11.12 19.44
CA LEU A 18 -20.62 -10.96 19.54
C LEU A 18 -19.88 -11.58 18.33
N ILE A 19 -20.26 -12.79 17.91
CA ILE A 19 -19.67 -13.47 16.74
C ILE A 19 -19.98 -12.68 15.45
N LEU A 20 -21.20 -12.15 15.29
CA LEU A 20 -21.58 -11.33 14.15
C LEU A 20 -20.86 -9.97 14.15
N ILE A 21 -20.73 -9.31 15.31
CA ILE A 21 -19.98 -8.05 15.46
C ILE A 21 -18.49 -8.26 15.20
N SER A 22 -17.88 -9.37 15.66
CA SER A 22 -16.49 -9.70 15.35
C SER A 22 -16.28 -10.01 13.87
N ALA A 23 -17.22 -10.71 13.22
CA ALA A 23 -17.15 -10.99 11.78
C ALA A 23 -17.33 -9.73 10.93
N LEU A 24 -18.19 -8.80 11.35
CA LEU A 24 -18.33 -7.47 10.74
C LEU A 24 -17.08 -6.60 10.95
N LEU A 25 -16.49 -6.57 12.15
CA LEU A 25 -15.25 -5.84 12.40
C LEU A 25 -14.05 -6.46 11.66
N PHE A 26 -14.04 -7.78 11.43
CA PHE A 26 -13.01 -8.45 10.62
C PHE A 26 -13.19 -8.17 9.12
N SER A 27 -14.44 -8.04 8.62
CA SER A 27 -14.72 -7.70 7.22
C SER A 27 -14.56 -6.20 6.91
N PHE A 28 -14.68 -5.32 7.91
CA PHE A 28 -14.34 -3.89 7.76
C PHE A 28 -12.83 -3.59 7.87
N ASN A 29 -12.02 -4.55 8.32
CA ASN A 29 -10.55 -4.45 8.30
C ASN A 29 -9.93 -5.03 7.01
N VAL A 30 -10.68 -5.16 5.92
CA VAL A 30 -10.09 -5.15 4.58
C VAL A 30 -9.86 -3.68 4.17
N ILE A 31 -9.13 -2.97 5.03
CA ILE A 31 -8.66 -1.60 4.78
C ILE A 31 -7.49 -1.76 3.82
N ALA A 32 -7.41 -0.90 2.80
CA ALA A 32 -6.21 -0.73 1.99
C ALA A 32 -4.98 -0.84 2.92
N GLN A 33 -4.10 -1.82 2.69
CA GLN A 33 -3.00 -2.08 3.63
C GLN A 33 -2.16 -0.80 3.78
N ASP A 34 -2.37 -0.07 4.88
CA ASP A 34 -1.59 1.10 5.22
C ASP A 34 -0.13 0.65 5.34
N LEU A 35 0.78 1.44 4.76
CA LEU A 35 2.21 1.11 4.84
C LEU A 35 2.66 1.09 6.31
N PRO A 36 3.54 0.14 6.71
CA PRO A 36 4.08 0.09 8.07
C PRO A 36 4.80 1.41 8.43
N PRO A 37 4.96 1.76 9.71
CA PRO A 37 5.66 2.98 10.10
C PRO A 37 7.04 3.09 9.45
N ASP A 38 7.87 2.06 9.56
CA ASP A 38 9.19 1.99 8.95
C ASP A 38 9.53 0.54 8.58
N GLY A 39 10.49 0.35 7.68
CA GLY A 39 11.08 -0.96 7.37
C GLY A 39 10.71 -1.47 5.98
N LYS A 40 10.94 -2.78 5.77
CA LYS A 40 10.66 -3.42 4.48
C LYS A 40 9.18 -3.72 4.34
N PHE A 41 8.67 -3.53 3.13
CA PHE A 41 7.30 -3.85 2.75
C PHE A 41 7.32 -4.74 1.52
N THR A 42 6.48 -5.78 1.53
CA THR A 42 6.39 -6.75 0.43
C THR A 42 4.95 -7.21 0.29
N VAL A 43 4.51 -7.33 -0.95
CA VAL A 43 3.22 -7.94 -1.30
C VAL A 43 3.49 -9.06 -2.30
N ASN A 44 2.78 -10.17 -2.15
CA ASN A 44 2.92 -11.34 -3.00
C ASN A 44 1.73 -11.43 -3.98
N HIS A 45 1.99 -12.00 -5.15
CA HIS A 45 0.99 -12.49 -6.08
C HIS A 45 0.23 -13.68 -5.49
N LYS A 46 -0.88 -14.07 -6.14
CA LYS A 46 -1.67 -15.26 -5.73
C LYS A 46 -0.86 -16.56 -5.77
N ASN A 47 0.17 -16.63 -6.62
CA ASN A 47 1.06 -17.78 -6.73
C ASN A 47 2.15 -17.82 -5.65
N GLY A 48 2.22 -16.82 -4.77
CA GLY A 48 3.22 -16.72 -3.71
C GLY A 48 4.49 -15.95 -4.09
N GLU A 49 4.72 -15.68 -5.38
CA GLU A 49 5.86 -14.87 -5.84
C GLU A 49 5.70 -13.40 -5.43
N ILE A 50 6.80 -12.65 -5.31
CA ILE A 50 6.75 -11.24 -4.93
C ILE A 50 6.09 -10.43 -6.06
N TYR A 51 5.06 -9.66 -5.73
CA TYR A 51 4.45 -8.67 -6.62
C TYR A 51 5.17 -7.33 -6.52
N LEU A 52 5.45 -6.88 -5.31
CA LEU A 52 6.24 -5.68 -5.09
C LEU A 52 7.02 -5.76 -3.79
N ALA A 53 8.15 -5.06 -3.76
CA ALA A 53 8.96 -4.88 -2.58
C ALA A 53 9.57 -3.48 -2.53
N GLY A 54 9.73 -2.95 -1.33
CA GLY A 54 10.36 -1.66 -1.12
C GLY A 54 10.59 -1.35 0.34
N GLU A 55 11.03 -0.12 0.59
CA GLU A 55 11.22 0.39 1.93
C GLU A 55 10.21 1.48 2.25
N VAL A 56 9.80 1.52 3.50
CA VAL A 56 8.89 2.51 4.04
C VAL A 56 9.60 3.27 5.15
N LYS A 57 9.40 4.57 5.16
CA LYS A 57 9.82 5.46 6.25
C LYS A 57 8.71 6.43 6.60
N ASN A 58 8.37 6.56 7.87
CA ASN A 58 7.26 7.38 8.36
C ASN A 58 5.94 7.14 7.61
N ARG A 59 5.57 5.87 7.38
CA ARG A 59 4.40 5.44 6.59
C ARG A 59 4.38 5.93 5.13
N LYS A 60 5.54 6.26 4.56
CA LYS A 60 5.69 6.69 3.16
C LYS A 60 6.72 5.85 2.42
N LYS A 61 6.51 5.62 1.12
CA LYS A 61 7.51 4.97 0.26
C LYS A 61 8.86 5.69 0.36
N HIS A 62 9.92 4.92 0.55
CA HIS A 62 11.29 5.39 0.62
C HIS A 62 12.21 4.44 -0.14
N GLY A 63 13.30 4.97 -0.71
CA GLY A 63 14.28 4.17 -1.43
C GLY A 63 13.75 3.59 -2.75
N THR A 64 14.30 2.45 -3.15
CA THR A 64 13.93 1.74 -4.38
C THR A 64 12.72 0.86 -4.13
N TRP A 65 11.75 0.95 -5.03
CA TRP A 65 10.57 0.10 -5.10
C TRP A 65 10.63 -0.72 -6.38
N GLU A 66 10.48 -2.02 -6.24
CA GLU A 66 10.50 -2.96 -7.36
C GLU A 66 9.15 -3.65 -7.47
N PHE A 67 8.67 -3.81 -8.69
CA PHE A 67 7.44 -4.48 -9.03
C PHE A 67 7.77 -5.60 -10.00
N TYR A 68 7.09 -6.73 -9.87
CA TYR A 68 7.37 -7.92 -10.66
C TYR A 68 6.09 -8.51 -11.24
N TYR A 69 6.21 -9.10 -12.42
CA TYR A 69 5.17 -9.95 -13.00
C TYR A 69 4.97 -11.23 -12.18
N GLU A 70 3.86 -11.95 -12.38
CA GLU A 70 3.63 -13.26 -11.74
C GLU A 70 4.74 -14.27 -12.03
N THR A 71 5.50 -14.09 -13.11
CA THR A 71 6.66 -14.89 -13.49
C THR A 71 7.93 -14.59 -12.68
N GLY A 72 7.89 -13.59 -11.77
CA GLY A 72 9.04 -13.09 -11.02
C GLY A 72 9.93 -12.11 -11.81
N GLN A 73 9.62 -11.85 -13.09
CA GLN A 73 10.39 -10.88 -13.87
C GLN A 73 10.10 -9.44 -13.46
N LEU A 74 11.13 -8.60 -13.44
CA LEU A 74 11.01 -7.18 -13.10
C LEU A 74 10.07 -6.47 -14.09
N GLN A 75 9.01 -5.89 -13.55
CA GLN A 75 8.03 -5.09 -14.26
C GLN A 75 8.36 -3.61 -14.15
N ALA A 76 8.72 -3.11 -12.97
CA ALA A 76 9.08 -1.72 -12.79
C ALA A 76 10.08 -1.53 -11.66
N ARG A 77 10.93 -0.51 -11.81
CA ARG A 77 11.82 -0.01 -10.76
C ARG A 77 11.57 1.48 -10.60
N GLU A 78 11.09 1.84 -9.42
CA GLU A 78 10.75 3.19 -9.03
C GLU A 78 11.63 3.60 -7.85
N LYS A 79 11.80 4.91 -7.64
CA LYS A 79 12.55 5.44 -6.51
C LYS A 79 11.80 6.59 -5.85
N TYR A 80 11.75 6.57 -4.52
CA TYR A 80 10.99 7.51 -3.72
C TYR A 80 11.82 8.12 -2.58
N ASN A 81 11.50 9.36 -2.22
CA ASN A 81 11.94 9.98 -0.98
C ASN A 81 10.75 10.65 -0.29
N GLU A 82 10.44 10.22 0.95
CA GLU A 82 9.27 10.68 1.72
C GLU A 82 7.96 10.63 0.91
N GLY A 83 7.77 9.54 0.16
CA GLY A 83 6.60 9.33 -0.70
C GLY A 83 6.62 10.10 -2.04
N LYS A 84 7.63 10.95 -2.28
CA LYS A 84 7.76 11.69 -3.54
C LYS A 84 8.61 10.93 -4.55
N PRO A 85 8.22 10.89 -5.83
CA PRO A 85 9.02 10.24 -6.87
C PRO A 85 10.33 11.00 -7.09
N ILE A 86 11.45 10.30 -7.14
CA ILE A 86 12.79 10.85 -7.39
C ILE A 86 13.53 10.00 -8.43
N GLY A 87 14.53 10.59 -9.08
CA GLY A 87 15.41 9.87 -10.00
C GLY A 87 14.68 9.32 -11.23
N VAL A 88 15.27 8.31 -11.86
CA VAL A 88 14.72 7.72 -13.09
C VAL A 88 13.89 6.48 -12.75
N TRP A 89 12.63 6.50 -13.15
CA TRP A 89 11.73 5.35 -13.06
C TRP A 89 11.74 4.59 -14.38
N LYS A 90 11.73 3.27 -14.30
CA LYS A 90 11.79 2.40 -15.48
C LYS A 90 10.71 1.34 -15.41
N THR A 91 10.03 1.12 -16.52
CA THR A 91 9.05 0.05 -16.72
C THR A 91 9.54 -0.87 -17.81
N PHE A 92 9.44 -2.18 -17.57
CA PHE A 92 9.92 -3.23 -18.46
C PHE A 92 8.76 -4.13 -18.88
N SER A 93 8.88 -4.73 -20.06
CA SER A 93 8.00 -5.80 -20.53
C SER A 93 8.24 -7.10 -19.78
N ALA A 94 7.32 -8.05 -19.88
CA ALA A 94 7.48 -9.42 -19.40
C ALA A 94 8.57 -10.24 -20.12
N LYS A 95 9.34 -9.61 -21.03
CA LYS A 95 10.56 -10.17 -21.65
C LYS A 95 11.82 -9.40 -21.22
N GLY A 96 11.72 -8.52 -20.22
CA GLY A 96 12.81 -7.69 -19.71
C GLY A 96 13.20 -6.48 -20.57
N ARG A 97 12.50 -6.21 -21.68
CA ARG A 97 12.78 -5.02 -22.51
C ARG A 97 12.24 -3.76 -21.86
N LEU A 98 13.03 -2.68 -21.83
CA LEU A 98 12.59 -1.35 -21.39
C LEU A 98 11.43 -0.86 -22.28
N ILE A 99 10.31 -0.52 -21.67
CA ILE A 99 9.11 0.04 -22.34
C ILE A 99 9.06 1.55 -22.10
N GLU A 100 9.32 1.98 -20.87
CA GLU A 100 9.14 3.37 -20.47
C GLU A 100 10.24 3.80 -19.50
N GLU A 101 10.68 5.05 -19.67
CA GLU A 101 11.56 5.73 -18.74
C GLU A 101 10.99 7.12 -18.42
N LYS A 102 10.92 7.47 -17.13
CA LYS A 102 10.44 8.76 -16.63
C LYS A 102 11.47 9.36 -15.69
N ASP A 103 11.92 10.58 -15.96
CA ASP A 103 12.91 11.27 -15.12
C ASP A 103 12.25 12.24 -14.12
N PHE A 104 12.33 11.90 -12.84
CA PHE A 104 11.87 12.68 -11.69
C PHE A 104 13.01 13.40 -10.95
N SER A 105 14.23 13.40 -11.48
CA SER A 105 15.40 14.01 -10.84
C SER A 105 15.22 15.52 -10.57
N ASN A 106 14.49 16.20 -11.46
CA ASN A 106 14.24 17.65 -11.36
C ASN A 106 12.91 18.02 -10.68
N MET A 107 12.02 17.05 -10.44
CA MET A 107 10.70 17.34 -9.86
C MET A 107 10.75 17.72 -8.36
N ASN A 108 11.86 17.43 -7.68
CA ASN A 108 12.07 17.77 -6.27
C ASN A 108 12.91 19.04 -6.07
N GLN A 109 13.28 19.75 -7.15
CA GLN A 109 14.06 20.99 -7.08
C GLN A 109 13.21 22.27 -6.95
N GLY A 110 11.90 22.14 -6.76
CA GLY A 110 11.05 23.26 -6.35
C GLY A 110 11.21 23.52 -4.86
N ARG A 111 12.04 24.52 -4.49
CA ARG A 111 12.09 25.11 -3.14
C ARG A 111 10.66 25.24 -2.59
N LEU A 112 10.41 24.70 -1.40
CA LEU A 112 9.21 25.07 -0.63
C LEU A 112 9.17 26.60 -0.57
N ASN A 113 8.03 27.21 -0.92
CA ASN A 113 7.83 28.59 -0.51
C ASN A 113 7.77 28.64 1.03
N SER A 114 7.87 29.83 1.63
CA SER A 114 7.88 30.05 3.09
C SER A 114 6.63 29.53 3.84
N ARG A 115 5.69 28.88 3.14
CA ARG A 115 4.44 28.31 3.64
C ARG A 115 4.30 26.81 3.36
N GLY A 116 5.35 26.14 2.88
CA GLY A 116 5.40 24.67 2.80
C GLY A 116 4.52 24.02 1.71
N ASN A 117 4.01 24.77 0.73
CA ASN A 117 3.09 24.23 -0.28
C ASN A 117 3.85 23.82 -1.58
N PRO A 118 3.78 22.56 -2.05
CA PRO A 118 4.55 22.11 -3.20
C PRO A 118 3.72 22.10 -4.49
N TYR A 119 3.54 23.23 -5.19
CA TYR A 119 3.06 23.20 -6.58
C TYR A 119 3.62 24.38 -7.37
N GLY A 120 4.60 24.10 -8.23
CA GLY A 120 5.19 25.04 -9.18
C GLY A 120 5.10 24.52 -10.60
N ALA A 121 3.98 23.92 -11.01
CA ALA A 121 3.69 23.78 -12.43
C ALA A 121 3.34 25.16 -12.96
N LYS A 122 4.20 25.74 -13.81
CA LYS A 122 3.83 26.94 -14.56
C LYS A 122 2.65 26.60 -15.49
N PRO A 123 1.65 27.48 -15.65
CA PRO A 123 0.70 27.31 -16.74
C PRO A 123 1.47 27.35 -18.06
N ILE A 124 1.25 26.32 -18.87
CA ILE A 124 1.75 26.26 -20.25
C ILE A 124 1.01 27.37 -21.01
N LYS A 125 1.77 28.29 -21.64
CA LYS A 125 1.21 29.37 -22.47
C LYS A 125 0.59 28.81 -23.75
#